data_AF-A0AAW2ES45-F1
#
_entry.id   AF-A0AAW2ES45-F1
#
_cell.length_a   1.000
_cell.length_b   1.000
_cell.length_c   1.000
_cell.angle_alpha   90.00
_cell.angle_beta   90.00
_cell.angle_gamma   90.00
#
_symmetry.space_group_name_H-M   'P 1'
#
loop_
_entity.id
_entity.type
_entity.pdbx_description
1 polymer ?
#
loop_
_entity_poly.entity_id
_entity_poly.type
_entity_poly.pdbx_seq_one_letter_code
_entity_poly.pdbx_strand_id
1 'polypeptide(L)'
;MTFSALELGADRLRAYSGMWGYNSLLTGAALGGNLLVLNGQTAVAAIMAIIYTPLLQYTLESLFANKQLPVLTLPFVIATSLFLKLSDGKEDPIFPWPVSITFPEKQRHHYLTRRAAFREEDAAEEL
;
A
#
# COMPACT_ATOMS: atom_id res chain seq x y z
N MET A 1 2.30 -3.77 13.45
CA MET A 1 1.53 -2.61 13.98
C MET A 1 1.82 -2.39 15.47
N THR A 2 1.48 -3.34 16.35
CA THR A 2 1.74 -3.23 17.80
C THR A 2 3.22 -3.26 18.20
N PHE A 3 4.08 -3.94 17.43
CA PHE A 3 5.53 -4.02 17.71
C PHE A 3 6.26 -2.68 17.56
N SER A 4 5.99 -1.93 16.49
CA SER A 4 6.62 -0.63 16.23
C SER A 4 6.22 0.45 17.25
N ALA A 5 5.02 0.36 17.81
CA ALA A 5 4.58 1.24 18.89
C ALA A 5 5.28 0.92 20.22
N LEU A 6 5.71 -0.32 20.42
CA LEU A 6 6.39 -0.76 21.63
C LEU A 6 7.87 -0.32 21.66
N GLU A 7 8.55 -0.31 20.50
CA GLU A 7 9.95 0.12 20.42
C GLU A 7 10.14 1.64 20.54
N LEU A 8 9.15 2.45 20.16
CA LEU A 8 9.25 3.92 20.17
C LEU A 8 8.91 4.57 21.53
N GLY A 9 8.61 3.80 22.57
CA GLY A 9 8.24 4.34 23.89
C GLY A 9 6.95 5.17 23.85
N ALA A 10 6.10 4.96 22.84
CA ALA A 10 4.83 5.66 22.71
C ALA A 10 3.90 5.23 23.84
N ASP A 11 3.37 6.23 24.55
CA ASP A 11 2.42 6.08 25.65
C ASP A 11 1.37 5.00 25.30
N ARG A 12 1.33 3.91 26.08
CA ARG A 12 0.52 2.70 25.79
C ARG A 12 -0.97 3.06 25.56
N LEU A 13 -1.41 4.19 26.10
CA LEU A 13 -2.76 4.73 25.94
C LEU A 13 -3.09 5.15 24.49
N ARG A 14 -2.11 5.67 23.73
CA ARG A 14 -2.29 6.10 22.32
C ARG A 14 -2.17 4.93 21.33
N ALA A 15 -1.47 3.86 21.70
CA ALA A 15 -1.46 2.61 20.94
C ALA A 15 -2.80 1.86 21.05
N TYR A 16 -3.45 1.92 22.21
CA TYR A 16 -4.76 1.29 22.47
C TYR A 16 -5.96 2.06 21.90
N SER A 17 -5.81 3.34 21.55
CA SER A 17 -6.91 4.14 20.97
C SER A 17 -7.27 3.79 19.52
N GLY A 18 -6.56 2.83 18.90
CA GLY A 18 -6.79 2.42 17.50
C GLY A 18 -6.37 3.46 16.45
N MET A 19 -5.98 4.65 16.89
CA MET A 19 -5.69 5.82 16.04
C MET A 19 -4.42 5.66 15.19
N TRP A 20 -3.47 4.84 15.66
CA TRP A 20 -2.27 4.45 14.91
C TRP A 20 -2.53 3.30 13.91
N GLY A 21 -3.57 2.50 14.17
CA GLY A 21 -3.94 1.37 13.32
C GLY A 21 -4.77 1.80 12.11
N TYR A 22 -5.61 2.84 12.24
CA TYR A 22 -6.56 3.25 11.20
C TYR A 22 -5.87 3.64 9.88
N ASN A 23 -4.89 4.56 9.90
CA ASN A 23 -4.18 5.00 8.69
C ASN A 23 -3.45 3.85 8.00
N SER A 24 -2.90 2.94 8.80
CA SER A 24 -2.18 1.77 8.33
C SER A 24 -3.11 0.72 7.73
N LEU A 25 -4.28 0.52 8.32
CA LEU A 25 -5.34 -0.33 7.78
C LEU A 25 -5.83 0.21 6.43
N LEU A 26 -6.07 1.53 6.34
CA LEU A 26 -6.46 2.19 5.10
C LEU A 26 -5.40 2.04 4.01
N THR A 27 -4.12 2.18 4.38
CA THR A 27 -2.97 1.99 3.47
C THR A 27 -2.95 0.55 2.95
N GLY A 28 -3.13 -0.43 3.84
CA GLY A 28 -3.20 -1.84 3.47
C GLY A 28 -4.39 -2.18 2.58
N ALA A 29 -5.58 -1.65 2.87
CA ALA A 29 -6.77 -1.86 2.03
C ALA A 29 -6.60 -1.23 0.64
N ALA A 30 -5.95 -0.06 0.56
CA ALA A 30 -5.70 0.62 -0.70
C ALA A 30 -4.66 -0.12 -1.57
N LEU A 31 -3.53 -0.53 -1.00
CA LEU A 31 -2.44 -1.16 -1.74
C LEU A 31 -2.59 -2.69 -1.88
N GLY A 32 -3.32 -3.34 -0.98
CA GLY A 32 -3.48 -4.80 -0.90
C GLY A 32 -4.46 -5.39 -1.92
N GLY A 33 -4.72 -4.70 -3.03
CA GLY A 33 -5.57 -5.23 -4.10
C GLY A 33 -6.54 -4.23 -4.73
N ASN A 34 -6.72 -3.05 -4.14
CA ASN A 34 -7.63 -2.03 -4.69
C ASN A 34 -6.94 -1.19 -5.77
N LEU A 35 -5.93 -0.41 -5.38
CA LEU A 35 -5.19 0.48 -6.28
C LEU A 35 -4.08 -0.23 -7.07
N LEU A 36 -3.59 -1.37 -6.55
CA LEU A 36 -2.59 -2.20 -7.18
C LEU A 36 -3.13 -3.61 -7.36
N VAL A 37 -2.73 -4.29 -8.43
CA VAL A 37 -3.01 -5.72 -8.58
C VAL A 37 -2.24 -6.49 -7.51
N LEU A 38 -2.92 -7.41 -6.82
CA LEU A 38 -2.31 -8.23 -5.80
C LEU A 38 -1.38 -9.28 -6.44
N ASN A 39 -0.08 -9.07 -6.27
CA ASN A 39 1.02 -9.92 -6.69
C ASN A 39 1.96 -10.14 -5.48
N GLY A 40 2.85 -11.13 -5.53
CA GLY A 40 3.78 -11.40 -4.43
C GLY A 40 4.65 -10.19 -4.07
N GLN A 41 5.15 -9.47 -5.08
CA GLN A 41 5.96 -8.27 -4.92
C GLN A 41 5.14 -7.09 -4.36
N THR A 42 3.93 -6.85 -4.88
CA THR A 42 3.06 -5.77 -4.40
C THR A 42 2.54 -6.04 -2.99
N ALA A 43 2.38 -7.30 -2.58
CA ALA A 43 2.05 -7.68 -1.21
C ALA A 43 3.18 -7.33 -0.22
N VAL A 44 4.44 -7.65 -0.56
CA VAL A 44 5.60 -7.26 0.27
C VAL A 44 5.72 -5.74 0.36
N ALA A 45 5.56 -5.05 -0.77
CA ALA A 45 5.55 -3.59 -0.82
C ALA A 45 4.42 -2.98 0.04
N ALA A 46 3.21 -3.54 -0.02
CA ALA A 46 2.09 -3.11 0.81
C ALA A 46 2.37 -3.32 2.30
N ILE A 47 3.00 -4.43 2.70
CA ILE A 47 3.42 -4.67 4.09
C ILE A 47 4.44 -3.61 4.54
N MET A 48 5.43 -3.29 3.70
CA MET A 48 6.39 -2.24 3.98
C MET A 48 5.72 -0.87 4.11
N ALA A 49 4.77 -0.54 3.22
CA ALA A 49 3.97 0.69 3.30
C ALA A 49 3.19 0.76 4.61
N ILE A 50 2.53 -0.33 5.01
CA ILE A 50 1.79 -0.45 6.27
C ILE A 50 2.72 -0.17 7.46
N ILE A 51 3.97 -0.67 7.46
CA ILE A 51 4.94 -0.40 8.54
C ILE A 51 5.44 1.05 8.50
N TYR A 52 5.53 1.66 7.32
CA TYR A 52 6.02 3.03 7.13
C TYR A 52 4.98 4.11 7.47
N THR A 53 3.68 3.83 7.27
CA THR A 53 2.59 4.78 7.56
C THR A 53 2.60 5.32 9.00
N PRO A 54 2.79 4.51 10.06
CA PRO A 54 2.96 5.00 11.44
C PRO A 54 4.14 5.95 11.63
N LEU A 55 5.25 5.69 10.94
CA LEU A 55 6.44 6.56 11.01
C LEU A 55 6.13 7.94 10.40
N LEU A 56 5.44 7.97 9.26
CA LEU A 56 4.93 9.21 8.67
C LEU A 56 3.92 9.92 9.58
N GLN A 57 3.06 9.16 10.26
CA GLN A 57 2.11 9.73 11.22
C GLN A 57 2.85 10.42 12.36
N TYR A 58 3.91 9.81 12.90
CA TYR A 58 4.73 10.40 13.97
C TYR A 58 5.41 11.69 13.52
N THR A 59 6.04 11.70 12.34
CA THR A 59 6.74 12.89 11.83
C THR A 59 5.77 14.04 11.53
N LEU A 60 4.61 13.74 10.95
CA LEU A 60 3.57 14.73 10.72
C LEU A 60 2.97 15.23 12.03
N GLU A 61 2.74 14.37 13.03
CA GLU A 61 2.29 14.82 14.36
C GLU A 61 3.28 15.81 14.98
N SER A 62 4.59 15.57 14.85
CA SER A 62 5.61 16.51 15.34
C SER A 62 5.61 17.84 14.59
N LEU A 63 5.33 17.86 13.28
CA LEU A 63 5.25 19.10 12.49
C LEU A 63 3.98 19.89 12.80
N PHE A 64 2.85 19.20 12.94
CA PHE A 64 1.56 19.80 13.25
C PHE A 64 1.36 20.10 14.74
N ALA A 65 2.23 19.59 15.63
CA ALA A 65 2.22 19.93 17.05
C ALA A 65 2.32 21.44 17.28
N ASN A 66 3.13 22.14 16.49
CA ASN A 66 3.26 23.61 16.55
C ASN A 66 2.00 24.35 16.06
N LYS A 67 1.12 23.69 15.31
CA LYS A 67 -0.11 24.28 14.76
C LYS A 67 -1.39 23.77 15.42
N GLN A 68 -1.30 22.87 16.41
CA GLN A 68 -2.44 22.29 17.13
C GLN A 68 -3.49 21.63 16.20
N LEU A 69 -3.07 21.13 15.03
CA LEU A 69 -3.95 20.53 14.03
C LEU A 69 -3.88 19.00 14.08
N PRO A 70 -5.02 18.29 13.98
CA PRO A 70 -5.04 16.84 13.86
C PRO A 70 -4.55 16.39 12.48
N VAL A 71 -3.69 15.37 12.46
CA VAL A 71 -3.03 14.87 11.24
C VAL A 71 -3.96 13.99 10.38
N LEU A 72 -5.06 13.50 10.97
CA LEU A 72 -6.15 12.80 10.28
C LEU A 72 -5.66 11.68 9.34
N THR A 73 -6.04 11.71 8.05
CA THR A 73 -5.70 10.72 7.01
C THR A 73 -4.54 11.14 6.11
N LEU A 74 -3.86 12.27 6.39
CA LEU A 74 -2.68 12.71 5.64
C LEU A 74 -1.56 11.65 5.56
N PRO A 75 -1.24 10.89 6.63
CA PRO A 75 -0.18 9.87 6.56
C PRO A 75 -0.52 8.78 5.55
N PHE A 76 -1.79 8.38 5.49
CA PHE A 76 -2.31 7.42 4.52
C PHE A 76 -2.18 7.94 3.07
N VAL A 77 -2.60 9.18 2.81
CA VAL A 77 -2.57 9.76 1.45
C VAL A 77 -1.13 9.87 0.96
N ILE A 78 -0.20 10.28 1.81
CA ILE A 78 1.21 10.40 1.45
C ILE A 78 1.84 9.02 1.21
N ALA A 79 1.59 8.05 2.10
CA ALA A 79 2.11 6.70 1.95
C ALA A 79 1.63 6.02 0.67
N THR A 80 0.32 6.09 0.40
CA THR A 80 -0.27 5.52 -0.82
C THR A 80 0.24 6.22 -2.08
N SER A 81 0.27 7.55 -2.11
CA SER A 81 0.79 8.30 -3.26
C SER A 81 2.25 8.00 -3.57
N LEU A 82 3.08 7.82 -2.53
CA LEU A 82 4.49 7.45 -2.70
C LEU A 82 4.63 6.06 -3.35
N PHE A 83 3.88 5.07 -2.87
CA PHE A 83 3.89 3.73 -3.45
C PHE A 83 3.27 3.66 -4.85
N LEU A 84 2.23 4.44 -5.11
CA LEU A 84 1.65 4.57 -6.45
C LEU A 84 2.64 5.20 -7.43
N LYS A 85 3.43 6.20 -7.00
CA LYS A 85 4.48 6.79 -7.84
C LYS A 85 5.71 5.90 -8.03
N LEU A 86 5.93 4.96 -7.12
CA LEU A 86 7.01 3.98 -7.25
C LEU A 86 6.72 2.92 -8.33
N SER A 87 5.44 2.75 -8.68
CA SER A 87 5.01 1.91 -9.80
C SER A 87 5.29 2.65 -11.12
N ASP A 88 6.13 2.07 -11.98
CA ASP A 88 6.57 2.69 -13.24
C ASP A 88 5.52 2.57 -14.37
N GLY A 89 4.25 2.80 -14.03
CA GLY A 89 3.13 2.84 -14.96
C GLY A 89 2.56 1.46 -15.33
N LYS A 90 1.87 1.41 -16.48
CA LYS A 90 1.02 0.27 -16.89
C LYS A 90 1.81 -0.97 -17.30
N GLU A 91 3.10 -0.84 -17.56
CA GLU A 91 3.96 -1.92 -18.09
C GLU A 91 4.93 -2.47 -17.04
N ASP A 92 4.91 -1.94 -15.81
CA ASP A 92 5.77 -2.42 -14.74
C ASP A 92 5.29 -3.81 -14.24
N PRO A 93 6.08 -4.88 -14.43
CA PRO A 93 5.71 -6.21 -13.94
C PRO A 93 5.76 -6.31 -12.42
N ILE A 94 6.49 -5.42 -11.76
CA ILE A 94 6.69 -5.39 -10.30
C ILE A 94 5.48 -4.75 -9.62
N PHE A 95 4.94 -3.68 -10.21
CA PHE A 95 3.76 -2.97 -9.72
C PHE A 95 2.68 -2.81 -10.81
N PRO A 96 1.91 -3.87 -11.11
CA PRO A 96 0.92 -3.81 -12.17
C PRO A 96 -0.28 -2.95 -11.78
N TRP A 97 -0.59 -1.97 -12.63
CA TRP A 97 -1.77 -1.11 -12.48
C TRP A 97 -3.04 -1.82 -12.95
N PRO A 98 -4.17 -1.67 -12.24
CA PRO A 98 -5.41 -2.30 -12.65
C PRO A 98 -6.09 -1.64 -13.84
N VAL A 99 -6.62 -2.46 -14.75
CA VAL A 99 -7.35 -1.98 -15.94
C VAL A 99 -8.69 -1.33 -15.53
N SER A 100 -9.32 -1.83 -14.47
CA SER A 100 -10.49 -1.24 -13.84
C SER A 100 -10.49 -1.52 -12.33
N ILE A 101 -10.64 -0.46 -11.53
CA ILE A 101 -10.71 -0.56 -10.07
C ILE A 101 -12.09 -1.13 -9.72
N THR A 102 -12.13 -2.42 -9.41
CA THR A 102 -13.36 -3.13 -9.03
C THR A 102 -13.13 -3.92 -7.75
N PHE A 103 -12.85 -5.21 -7.86
CA PHE A 103 -12.55 -6.09 -6.73
C PHE A 103 -11.15 -6.69 -6.90
N PRO A 104 -10.35 -6.78 -5.82
CA PRO A 104 -9.00 -7.37 -5.85
C PRO A 104 -8.93 -8.74 -6.54
N GLU A 105 -9.94 -9.59 -6.31
CA GLU A 105 -10.03 -10.94 -6.84
C GLU A 105 -10.19 -10.91 -8.37
N LYS A 106 -11.08 -10.06 -8.86
CA LYS A 106 -11.31 -9.88 -10.30
C LYS A 106 -10.08 -9.30 -10.98
N GLN A 107 -9.42 -8.34 -10.33
CA GLN A 107 -8.17 -7.74 -10.79
C GLN A 107 -7.05 -8.78 -10.94
N ARG A 108 -6.91 -9.65 -9.94
CA ARG A 108 -5.94 -10.75 -9.97
C ARG A 108 -6.25 -11.75 -11.09
N HIS A 109 -7.51 -12.12 -11.28
CA HIS A 109 -7.91 -12.98 -12.40
C HIS A 109 -7.54 -12.36 -13.75
N HIS A 110 -7.87 -11.09 -13.97
CA HIS A 110 -7.49 -10.39 -15.21
C HIS A 110 -5.98 -10.35 -15.46
N TYR A 111 -5.18 -10.14 -14.40
CA TYR A 111 -3.72 -10.15 -14.50
C TYR A 111 -3.17 -11.53 -14.88
N LEU A 112 -3.68 -12.60 -14.27
CA LEU A 112 -3.26 -13.97 -14.58
C LEU A 112 -3.62 -14.38 -16.02
N THR A 113 -4.84 -14.06 -16.47
CA THR A 113 -5.28 -14.36 -17.84
C THR A 113 -4.44 -13.61 -18.88
N ARG A 114 -4.14 -12.32 -18.65
CA ARG A 114 -3.25 -11.56 -19.54
C ARG A 114 -1.86 -12.19 -19.61
N ARG A 115 -1.29 -12.55 -18.47
CA ARG A 115 0.05 -13.14 -18.39
C ARG A 115 0.14 -14.52 -19.05
N ALA A 116 -0.95 -15.30 -19.03
CA ALA A 116 -1.03 -16.56 -19.76
C ALA A 116 -1.07 -16.34 -21.27
N ALA A 117 -1.89 -15.40 -21.75
CA ALA A 117 -1.97 -15.05 -23.18
C ALA A 117 -0.62 -14.56 -23.73
N PHE A 118 0.07 -13.67 -23.02
CA PHE A 118 1.42 -13.23 -23.41
C PHE A 118 2.41 -14.40 -23.54
N ARG A 119 2.36 -15.36 -22.61
CA ARG A 119 3.22 -16.55 -22.65
C ARG A 119 2.91 -17.47 -23.84
N GLU A 120 1.64 -17.57 -24.24
CA GLU A 120 1.22 -18.35 -25.40
C GLU A 120 1.65 -17.67 -26.71
N GLU A 121 1.57 -16.34 -26.79
CA GLU A 121 2.09 -15.55 -27.92
C GLU A 121 3.61 -15.73 -28.07
N ASP A 122 4.37 -15.58 -26.99
CA ASP A 122 5.83 -15.79 -26.99
C ASP A 122 6.19 -17.22 -27.46
N ALA A 123 5.48 -18.24 -26.97
CA ALA A 123 5.71 -19.63 -27.34
C ALA A 123 5.30 -19.96 -28.79
N ALA A 124 4.35 -19.22 -29.36
CA ALA A 124 3.93 -19.36 -30.75
C ALA A 124 4.90 -18.67 -31.72
N GLU A 125 5.57 -17.59 -31.30
CA GLU A 125 6.58 -16.89 -32.09
C GLU A 125 7.94 -17.63 -32.13
N GLU A 126 8.19 -18.52 -31.16
CA GLU A 126 9.37 -19.40 -31.13
C GLU A 126 9.25 -20.68 -31.99
N LEU A 127 8.08 -20.97 -32.59
CA LEU A 127 7.80 -22.16 -33.43
C LEU A 127 7.81 -21.85 -34.94
#